data_AF-A0A9D9K2J0-F1
#
_entry.id   AF-A0A9D9K2J0-F1
#
_cell.length_a   1.000
_cell.length_b   1.000
_cell.length_c   1.000
_cell.angle_alpha   90.00
_cell.angle_beta   90.00
_cell.angle_gamma   90.00
#
_symmetry.space_group_name_H-M   'P 1'
#
loop_
_entity.id
_entity.type
_entity.pdbx_description
1 polymer ?
#
loop_
_entity_poly.entity_id
_entity_poly.type
_entity_poly.pdbx_seq_one_letter_code
_entity_poly.pdbx_strand_id
1 'polypeptide(L)'
;FTATLLTYTISGRVTDGAGNGVAGVTVSAGARSATTDANGFYAISGLSSGVYALRAEKPGCLIEPAQRAVTLPPGQDAQDFTVICPTERAFLPLVIR
;
A
#
# COMPACT_ATOMS: atom_id res chain seq x y z
N PHE A 1 2.03 -34.27 -15.52
CA PHE A 1 2.30 -33.64 -14.22
C PHE A 1 1.50 -32.36 -14.14
N THR A 2 0.44 -32.30 -13.33
CA THR A 2 -0.23 -31.03 -13.03
C THR A 2 0.60 -30.32 -11.97
N ALA A 3 1.39 -29.32 -12.38
CA ALA A 3 2.08 -28.46 -11.43
C ALA A 3 1.03 -27.60 -10.73
N THR A 4 0.75 -27.88 -9.45
CA THR A 4 -0.05 -26.98 -8.61
C THR A 4 0.80 -25.74 -8.34
N LEU A 5 0.46 -24.63 -8.98
CA LEU A 5 1.11 -23.35 -8.69
C LEU A 5 0.70 -22.90 -7.29
N LEU A 6 1.61 -23.06 -6.32
CA LEU A 6 1.44 -22.50 -4.98
C LEU A 6 1.43 -20.97 -5.10
N THR A 7 0.28 -20.39 -4.76
CA THR A 7 0.12 -18.94 -4.73
C THR A 7 -0.07 -18.46 -3.31
N TYR A 8 0.46 -17.27 -3.06
CA TYR A 8 0.41 -16.58 -1.79
C TYR A 8 -0.39 -15.29 -1.94
N THR A 9 -0.87 -14.81 -0.81
CA THR A 9 -1.62 -13.57 -0.71
C THR A 9 -0.86 -12.63 0.21
N ILE A 10 -0.83 -11.35 -0.16
CA ILE A 10 -0.38 -10.27 0.68
C ILE A 10 -1.58 -9.40 1.01
N SER A 11 -1.81 -9.12 2.29
CA SER A 11 -2.91 -8.26 2.72
C SER A 11 -2.44 -7.19 3.71
N GLY A 12 -3.21 -6.12 3.82
CA GLY A 12 -2.92 -5.05 4.77
C GLY A 12 -3.97 -3.96 4.72
N ARG A 13 -3.70 -2.90 5.47
CA ARG A 13 -4.56 -1.73 5.56
C ARG A 13 -3.77 -0.45 5.35
N VAL A 14 -4.39 0.50 4.66
CA VAL A 14 -3.84 1.83 4.47
C VAL A 14 -4.66 2.82 5.27
N THR A 15 -4.00 3.55 6.16
CA THR A 15 -4.62 4.50 7.08
C THR A 15 -4.03 5.88 6.94
N ASP A 16 -4.76 6.92 7.35
CA ASP A 16 -4.20 8.26 7.48
C ASP A 16 -3.48 8.45 8.83
N GLY A 17 -2.88 9.63 9.04
CA GLY A 17 -2.23 9.98 10.32
C GLY A 17 -3.18 10.03 11.53
N ALA A 18 -4.50 9.99 11.32
CA ALA A 18 -5.53 9.92 12.36
C ALA A 18 -6.09 8.49 12.55
N GLY A 19 -5.62 7.50 11.78
CA GLY A 19 -6.06 6.11 11.84
C GLY A 19 -7.30 5.78 11.01
N ASN A 20 -7.82 6.73 10.22
CA ASN A 20 -8.94 6.48 9.32
C ASN A 20 -8.48 5.69 8.11
N GLY A 21 -9.33 4.78 7.61
CA GLY A 21 -9.05 4.03 6.40
C GLY A 21 -9.02 4.93 5.16
N VAL A 22 -8.03 4.77 4.31
CA VAL A 22 -7.90 5.57 3.08
C VAL A 22 -8.22 4.72 1.87
N ALA A 23 -9.33 5.06 1.21
CA ALA A 23 -9.76 4.43 -0.04
C ALA A 23 -9.01 4.96 -1.25
N GLY A 24 -8.93 4.14 -2.30
CA GLY A 24 -8.38 4.54 -3.59
C GLY A 24 -6.85 4.63 -3.63
N VAL A 25 -6.16 4.04 -2.66
CA VAL A 25 -4.70 3.89 -2.67
C VAL A 25 -4.37 2.67 -3.52
N THR A 26 -3.48 2.82 -4.50
CA THR A 26 -3.03 1.70 -5.32
C THR A 26 -1.81 1.07 -4.66
N VAL A 27 -1.93 -0.17 -4.22
CA VAL A 27 -0.82 -0.97 -3.69
C VAL A 27 -0.37 -1.97 -4.74
N SER A 28 0.90 -1.92 -5.11
CA SER A 28 1.52 -2.78 -6.11
C SER A 28 2.55 -3.70 -5.48
N ALA A 29 2.59 -4.96 -5.92
CA ALA A 29 3.56 -5.98 -5.56
C ALA A 29 4.13 -6.59 -6.85
N GLY A 30 5.18 -5.96 -7.39
CA GLY A 30 5.76 -6.37 -8.68
C GLY A 30 4.75 -6.21 -9.83
N ALA A 31 4.34 -7.32 -10.45
CA ALA A 31 3.41 -7.33 -11.58
C ALA A 31 1.93 -7.31 -11.19
N ARG A 32 1.60 -7.41 -9.89
CA ARG A 32 0.21 -7.38 -9.39
C ARG A 32 -0.05 -6.11 -8.60
N SER A 33 -1.29 -5.66 -8.59
CA SER A 33 -1.72 -4.51 -7.80
C SER A 33 -3.15 -4.67 -7.30
N ALA A 34 -3.48 -4.02 -6.20
CA ALA A 34 -4.81 -3.91 -5.64
C ALA A 34 -5.07 -2.46 -5.21
N THR A 35 -6.33 -2.04 -5.24
CA THR A 35 -6.75 -0.74 -4.73
C THR A 35 -7.42 -0.91 -3.38
N THR A 36 -7.16 -0.01 -2.44
CA THR A 36 -7.77 -0.04 -1.12
C THR A 36 -9.25 0.29 -1.16
N ASP A 37 -10.04 -0.41 -0.35
CA ASP A 37 -11.47 -0.19 -0.18
C ASP A 37 -11.80 1.04 0.69
N ALA A 38 -13.09 1.31 0.92
CA ALA A 38 -13.58 2.41 1.75
C ALA A 38 -13.02 2.41 3.19
N ASN A 39 -12.63 1.25 3.71
CA ASN A 39 -12.08 1.06 5.04
C ASN A 39 -10.54 1.02 5.06
N GLY A 40 -9.92 1.17 3.89
CA GLY A 40 -8.47 1.14 3.67
C GLY A 40 -7.88 -0.26 3.47
N PHE A 41 -8.68 -1.32 3.40
CA PHE A 41 -8.15 -2.68 3.25
C PHE A 41 -7.79 -2.99 1.80
N TYR A 42 -6.72 -3.78 1.61
CA TYR A 42 -6.32 -4.31 0.31
C TYR A 42 -5.82 -5.75 0.43
N ALA A 43 -5.94 -6.51 -0.66
CA ALA A 43 -5.42 -7.86 -0.76
C ALA A 43 -4.92 -8.14 -2.18
N ILE A 44 -3.67 -8.59 -2.29
CA ILE A 44 -3.02 -9.00 -3.54
C ILE A 44 -2.81 -10.51 -3.47
N SER A 45 -3.68 -11.26 -4.14
CA SER A 45 -3.59 -12.73 -4.23
C SER A 45 -2.84 -13.17 -5.49
N GLY A 46 -2.45 -14.45 -5.55
CA GLY A 46 -1.87 -15.07 -6.74
C GLY A 46 -0.37 -14.84 -6.93
N LEU A 47 0.35 -14.47 -5.87
CA LEU A 47 1.78 -14.22 -5.90
C LEU A 47 2.55 -15.55 -5.78
N SER A 48 3.60 -15.75 -6.58
CA SER A 48 4.51 -16.89 -6.40
C SER A 48 5.47 -16.63 -5.23
N SER A 49 6.16 -17.67 -4.73
CA SER A 49 7.25 -17.47 -3.77
C SER A 49 8.33 -16.54 -4.35
N GLY A 50 8.79 -15.60 -3.54
CA GLY A 50 9.73 -14.57 -3.96
C GLY A 50 9.72 -13.38 -3.01
N VAL A 51 10.61 -12.43 -3.30
CA VAL A 51 10.67 -11.14 -2.60
C VAL A 51 9.94 -10.11 -3.44
N TYR A 52 8.93 -9.47 -2.85
CA TYR A 52 8.14 -8.42 -3.46
C TYR A 52 8.39 -7.09 -2.78
N ALA A 53 8.61 -6.05 -3.57
CA ALA A 53 8.55 -4.68 -3.10
C ALA A 53 7.10 -4.19 -3.22
N LEU A 54 6.44 -4.05 -2.08
CA LEU A 54 5.13 -3.43 -1.97
C LEU A 54 5.28 -1.93 -2.02
N ARG A 55 4.59 -1.30 -2.96
CA ARG A 55 4.59 0.14 -3.14
C ARG A 55 3.16 0.64 -3.19
N ALA A 56 2.83 1.51 -2.25
CA ALA A 56 1.54 2.16 -2.16
C ALA A 56 1.64 3.57 -2.75
N GLU A 57 0.68 3.95 -3.59
CA GLU A 57 0.64 5.23 -4.28
C GLU A 57 -0.76 5.84 -4.25
N LYS A 58 -0.83 7.13 -3.95
CA LYS A 58 -2.06 7.92 -4.04
C LYS A 58 -1.73 9.34 -4.52
N PRO A 59 -2.30 9.81 -5.65
CA PRO A 59 -2.05 11.16 -6.15
C PRO A 59 -2.37 12.22 -5.10
N GLY A 60 -1.48 13.20 -4.96
CA GLY A 60 -1.65 14.31 -4.01
C GLY A 60 -1.42 13.95 -2.54
N CYS A 61 -0.95 12.73 -2.23
CA CYS A 61 -0.64 12.32 -0.86
C CYS A 61 0.77 11.72 -0.77
N LEU A 62 1.39 11.89 0.40
CA LEU A 62 2.63 11.23 0.77
C LEU A 62 2.31 9.90 1.45
N ILE A 63 3.16 8.89 1.27
CA ILE A 63 2.97 7.56 1.85
C ILE A 63 4.23 7.13 2.58
N GLU A 64 4.07 6.71 3.83
CA GLU A 64 5.15 6.33 4.73
C GLU A 64 4.88 4.93 5.32
N PRO A 65 5.80 3.97 5.17
CA PRO A 65 6.95 4.01 4.26
C PRO A 65 6.51 3.95 2.79
N ALA A 66 7.24 4.59 1.88
CA ALA A 66 6.89 4.61 0.44
C ALA A 66 6.93 3.20 -0.20
N GLN A 67 7.73 2.29 0.35
CA GLN A 67 7.81 0.90 -0.06
C GLN A 67 8.15 -0.03 1.12
N ARG A 68 7.72 -1.28 1.04
CA ARG A 68 8.11 -2.34 1.98
C ARG A 68 8.51 -3.60 1.24
N ALA A 69 9.57 -4.27 1.68
CA ALA A 69 9.94 -5.58 1.15
C ALA A 69 9.18 -6.69 1.90
N VAL A 70 8.62 -7.63 1.15
CA VAL A 70 7.89 -8.79 1.68
C VAL A 70 8.40 -10.06 1.05
N THR A 71 8.71 -11.04 1.88
CA THR A 71 9.21 -12.35 1.44
C THR A 71 8.11 -13.39 1.59
N LEU A 72 7.78 -14.04 0.48
CA LEU A 72 6.87 -15.18 0.40
C LEU A 72 7.69 -16.45 0.11
N PRO A 73 7.45 -17.59 0.78
CA PRO A 73 6.44 -17.89 1.81
C PRO A 73 6.87 -17.49 3.25
N PRO A 74 5.94 -17.44 4.22
CA PRO A 74 4.48 -17.65 4.11
C PRO A 74 3.76 -16.45 3.47
N GLY A 75 2.45 -16.54 3.24
CA GLY A 75 1.61 -15.37 2.97
C GLY A 75 1.77 -14.32 4.07
N GLN A 76 1.70 -13.04 3.73
CA GLN A 76 2.05 -11.95 4.63
C GLN A 76 0.88 -10.99 4.75
N ASP A 77 0.38 -10.86 5.97
CA ASP A 77 -0.72 -9.97 6.33
C ASP A 77 -0.20 -8.79 7.13
N ALA A 78 -1.09 -7.86 7.48
CA ALA A 78 -0.77 -6.66 8.26
C ALA A 78 0.33 -5.79 7.62
N GLN A 79 0.39 -5.78 6.28
CA GLN A 79 1.32 -4.92 5.59
C GLN A 79 0.74 -3.50 5.46
N ASP A 80 0.80 -2.77 6.56
CA ASP A 80 0.10 -1.51 6.67
C ASP A 80 0.94 -0.32 6.17
N PHE A 81 0.25 0.67 5.59
CA PHE A 81 0.83 1.92 5.11
C PHE A 81 0.11 3.12 5.72
N THR A 82 0.86 4.18 5.99
CA THR A 82 0.29 5.46 6.42
C THR A 82 0.30 6.44 5.28
N VAL A 83 -0.85 7.04 4.97
CA VAL A 83 -1.01 8.09 3.96
C VAL A 83 -1.14 9.42 4.67
N ILE A 84 -0.33 10.38 4.25
CA ILE A 84 -0.41 11.78 4.66
C ILE A 84 -0.85 12.56 3.44
N CYS A 85 -2.15 12.79 3.31
CA CYS A 85 -2.69 13.71 2.32
C CYS A 85 -2.62 15.12 2.90
N PRO A 86 -1.70 16.00 2.47
CA PRO A 86 -1.78 17.41 2.83
C PRO A 86 -3.12 17.91 2.33
N THR A 87 -4.05 18.18 3.24
CA THR A 87 -5.26 18.90 2.89
C THR A 87 -4.79 20.27 2.39
N GLU A 88 -5.20 20.68 1.20
CA GLU A 88 -4.81 21.97 0.61
C GLU A 88 -4.93 23.08 1.65
N ARG A 89 -3.91 23.95 1.71
CA ARG A 89 -3.72 25.11 2.59
C ARG A 89 -2.83 24.88 3.82
N ALA A 90 -1.66 24.27 3.63
CA ALA A 90 -0.48 24.88 4.25
C ALA A 90 -0.25 26.21 3.52
N PHE A 91 -0.85 27.30 4.00
CA PHE A 91 -0.35 28.64 3.67
C PHE A 91 1.14 28.62 4.07
N LEU A 92 2.04 28.48 3.10
CA LEU A 92 3.37 29.06 3.27
C LEU A 92 3.10 30.56 3.40
N PRO A 93 3.33 31.23 4.55
CA PRO A 93 3.48 32.66 4.49
C PRO A 93 4.73 32.88 3.63
N LEU A 94 4.52 33.25 2.37
CA LEU A 94 5.57 33.83 1.55
C LEU A 94 5.90 35.17 2.24
N VAL A 95 6.82 35.13 3.21
CA VAL A 95 7.39 36.33 3.80
C VAL A 95 8.30 36.91 2.72
N ILE A 96 7.71 37.73 1.85
CA ILE A 96 8.49 38.66 1.02
C ILE A 96 8.93 39.76 1.98
N ARG A 97 10.23 39.85 2.26
CA ARG A 97 10.87 41.07 2.78
C ARG A 97 11.74 41.65 1.69
#